data_AF-A0A1M6J455-F1
#
_entry.id   AF-A0A1M6J455-F1
#
_cell.length_a   1.000
_cell.length_b   1.000
_cell.length_c   1.000
_cell.angle_alpha   90.00
_cell.angle_beta   90.00
_cell.angle_gamma   90.00
#
_symmetry.space_group_name_H-M   'P 1'
#
loop_
_entity.id
_entity.type
_entity.pdbx_description
1 polymer ?
#
loop_
_entity_poly.entity_id
_entity_poly.type
_entity_poly.pdbx_seq_one_letter_code
_entity_poly.pdbx_strand_id
1 'polypeptide(L)'
;MALTAYQTQFKRRMKRAIRLRAKADQKARRYTKLLSDAIGAAEDAAMQMNALNQLYNVDVSTYTLLTQALHANSGQEVLEDHLAQSTPGEEAVIYNQIPDGNGGQELPANPLFGELVAGTPIIAPTPVSMAVAPEKDTVLVAARETETLD
;
A
#
# COMPACT_ATOMS: atom_id res chain seq x y z
N MET A 1 -4.96 -20.84 -38.38
CA MET A 1 -5.93 -21.34 -37.39
C MET A 1 -6.37 -20.18 -36.49
N ALA A 2 -7.62 -20.16 -36.06
CA ALA A 2 -8.07 -19.25 -35.00
C ALA A 2 -7.54 -19.74 -33.63
N LEU A 3 -7.41 -18.83 -32.67
CA LEU A 3 -7.06 -19.18 -31.29
C LEU A 3 -8.26 -19.83 -30.59
N THR A 4 -8.02 -20.84 -29.76
CA THR A 4 -9.09 -21.43 -28.94
C THR A 4 -9.53 -20.47 -27.83
N ALA A 5 -10.70 -20.73 -27.22
CA ALA A 5 -11.18 -19.93 -26.08
C ALA A 5 -10.18 -20.01 -24.92
N TYR A 6 -9.68 -21.22 -24.62
CA TYR A 6 -8.56 -21.47 -23.70
C TYR A 6 -7.33 -20.59 -23.98
N GLN A 7 -6.78 -20.63 -25.21
CA GLN A 7 -5.61 -19.84 -25.59
C GLN A 7 -5.86 -18.32 -25.50
N THR A 8 -7.08 -17.89 -25.82
CA THR A 8 -7.50 -16.48 -25.73
C THR A 8 -7.58 -16.03 -24.28
N GLN A 9 -8.16 -16.85 -23.41
CA GLN A 9 -8.24 -16.60 -21.96
C GLN A 9 -6.84 -16.55 -21.34
N PHE A 10 -5.97 -17.52 -21.64
CA PHE A 10 -4.58 -17.50 -21.18
C PHE A 10 -3.86 -16.21 -21.56
N LYS A 11 -3.93 -15.78 -22.82
CA LYS A 11 -3.31 -14.53 -23.29
C LYS A 11 -3.83 -13.30 -22.53
N ARG A 12 -5.13 -13.24 -22.20
CA ARG A 12 -5.72 -12.15 -21.39
C ARG A 12 -5.18 -12.17 -19.96
N ARG A 13 -5.23 -13.33 -19.30
CA ARG A 13 -4.77 -13.54 -17.91
C ARG A 13 -3.28 -13.23 -17.75
N MET A 14 -2.44 -13.78 -18.63
CA MET A 14 -0.99 -13.54 -18.64
C MET A 14 -0.66 -12.06 -18.87
N LYS A 15 -1.27 -11.41 -19.87
CA LYS A 15 -1.09 -9.97 -20.13
C LYS A 15 -1.49 -9.10 -18.93
N ARG A 16 -2.50 -9.51 -18.14
CA ARG A 16 -2.89 -8.81 -16.90
C ARG A 16 -1.86 -9.01 -15.79
N ALA A 17 -1.39 -10.23 -15.57
CA ALA A 17 -0.37 -10.54 -14.55
C ALA A 17 0.94 -9.77 -14.80
N ILE A 18 1.42 -9.74 -16.05
CA ILE A 18 2.64 -9.01 -16.43
C ILE A 18 2.48 -7.50 -16.19
N ARG A 19 1.33 -6.92 -16.55
CA ARG A 19 1.01 -5.52 -16.26
C ARG A 19 0.94 -5.22 -14.76
N LEU A 20 0.49 -6.17 -13.94
CA LEU A 20 0.45 -6.01 -12.49
C LEU A 20 1.87 -6.02 -11.90
N ARG A 21 2.72 -6.97 -12.31
CA ARG A 21 4.15 -7.05 -11.97
C ARG A 21 4.88 -5.76 -12.31
N ALA A 22 4.76 -5.28 -13.56
CA ALA A 22 5.40 -4.04 -14.02
C ALA A 22 4.94 -2.80 -13.24
N LYS A 23 3.65 -2.72 -12.86
CA LYS A 23 3.14 -1.64 -12.00
C LYS A 23 3.65 -1.73 -10.56
N ALA A 24 3.89 -2.94 -10.05
CA ALA A 24 4.46 -3.14 -8.73
C ALA A 24 5.95 -2.73 -8.71
N ASP A 25 6.74 -3.16 -9.69
CA ASP A 25 8.14 -2.73 -9.88
C ASP A 25 8.25 -1.20 -10.00
N GLN A 26 7.44 -0.57 -10.87
CA GLN A 26 7.42 0.89 -11.01
C GLN A 26 7.14 1.62 -9.68
N LYS A 27 6.24 1.07 -8.84
CA LYS A 27 5.98 1.61 -7.50
C LYS A 27 7.15 1.40 -6.56
N ALA A 28 7.71 0.18 -6.52
CA ALA A 28 8.86 -0.14 -5.69
C ALA A 28 10.01 0.83 -5.98
N ARG A 29 10.41 0.97 -7.25
CA ARG A 29 11.46 1.92 -7.70
C ARG A 29 11.21 3.35 -7.22
N ARG A 30 9.97 3.84 -7.32
CA ARG A 30 9.60 5.18 -6.87
C ARG A 30 9.76 5.33 -5.35
N TYR A 31 9.30 4.35 -4.57
CA TYR A 31 9.39 4.40 -3.12
C TYR A 31 10.82 4.18 -2.62
N THR A 32 11.62 3.32 -3.27
CA THR A 32 13.05 3.16 -2.96
C THR A 32 13.80 4.47 -3.14
N LYS A 33 13.56 5.24 -4.21
CA LYS A 33 14.16 6.58 -4.38
C LYS A 33 13.77 7.54 -3.26
N LEU A 34 12.48 7.66 -2.97
CA LEU A 34 11.99 8.53 -1.89
C LEU A 34 12.53 8.13 -0.51
N LEU A 35 12.79 6.84 -0.28
CA LEU A 35 13.43 6.35 0.93
C LEU A 35 14.93 6.69 0.95
N SER A 36 15.62 6.54 -0.19
CA SER A 36 17.01 6.96 -0.40
C SER A 36 17.20 8.44 -0.04
N ASP A 37 16.40 9.31 -0.68
CA ASP A 37 16.43 10.77 -0.47
C ASP A 37 16.19 11.13 1.01
N ALA A 38 15.29 10.41 1.68
CA ALA A 38 14.96 10.63 3.09
C ALA A 38 16.04 10.13 4.07
N ILE A 39 16.81 9.09 3.69
CA ILE A 39 17.94 8.60 4.48
C ILE A 39 19.12 9.57 4.36
N GLY A 40 19.47 10.04 3.14
CA GLY A 40 20.48 11.07 2.94
C GLY A 40 20.18 12.37 3.70
N ALA A 41 18.94 12.84 3.65
CA ALA A 41 18.51 14.00 4.44
C ALA A 41 18.61 13.78 5.97
N ALA A 42 18.49 12.54 6.44
CA ALA A 42 18.70 12.20 7.85
C ALA A 42 20.19 12.11 8.22
N GLU A 43 21.05 11.67 7.31
CA GLU A 43 22.51 11.70 7.45
C GLU A 43 23.03 13.15 7.53
N ASP A 44 22.56 14.04 6.66
CA ASP A 44 22.85 15.48 6.70
C ASP A 44 22.44 16.11 8.04
N ALA A 45 21.24 15.80 8.53
CA ALA A 45 20.75 16.28 9.82
C ALA A 45 21.58 15.73 10.99
N ALA A 46 21.97 14.46 10.94
CA ALA A 46 22.83 13.83 11.93
C ALA A 46 24.24 14.44 11.97
N MET A 47 24.81 14.81 10.81
CA MET A 47 26.06 15.55 10.73
C MET A 47 25.97 16.94 11.40
N GLN A 48 24.88 17.68 11.15
CA GLN A 48 24.65 18.99 11.79
C GLN A 48 24.47 18.86 13.32
N MET A 49 23.68 17.88 13.77
CA MET A 49 23.52 17.60 15.20
C MET A 49 24.84 17.20 15.86
N ASN A 50 25.66 16.37 15.21
CA ASN A 50 26.98 15.99 15.72
C ASN A 50 27.93 17.20 15.81
N ALA A 51 27.90 18.11 14.83
CA ALA A 51 28.69 19.34 14.88
C ALA A 51 28.27 20.27 16.02
N LEU A 52 26.96 20.40 16.29
CA LEU A 52 26.44 21.16 17.44
C LEU A 52 26.82 20.51 18.78
N ASN A 53 26.72 19.18 18.88
CA ASN A 53 27.15 18.40 20.04
C ASN A 53 28.62 18.66 20.36
N GLN A 54 29.50 18.62 19.35
CA GLN A 54 30.93 18.89 19.50
C GLN A 54 31.22 20.36 19.85
N LEU A 55 30.52 21.31 19.23
CA LEU A 55 30.74 22.75 19.45
C LEU A 55 30.33 23.21 20.86
N TYR A 56 29.22 22.69 21.38
CA TYR A 56 28.67 23.07 22.69
C TYR A 56 28.93 22.04 23.80
N ASN A 57 29.66 20.96 23.50
CA ASN A 57 29.94 19.84 24.40
C ASN A 57 28.65 19.27 25.05
N VAL A 58 27.62 19.07 24.22
CA VAL A 58 26.34 18.46 24.58
C VAL A 58 26.21 17.10 23.91
N ASP A 59 25.51 16.16 24.54
CA ASP A 59 25.27 14.81 24.01
C ASP A 59 23.77 14.62 23.73
N VAL A 60 23.38 14.95 22.49
CA VAL A 60 22.01 14.79 22.00
C VAL A 60 21.99 13.76 20.88
N SER A 61 20.99 12.88 20.85
CA SER A 61 20.82 11.87 19.81
C SER A 61 20.82 12.50 18.40
N THR A 62 21.77 12.11 17.55
CA THR A 62 21.92 12.62 16.18
C THR A 62 20.87 12.06 15.22
N TYR A 63 20.33 10.87 15.51
CA TYR A 63 19.26 10.22 14.76
C TYR A 63 18.00 10.03 15.59
N THR A 64 16.86 9.94 14.90
CA THR A 64 15.61 9.40 15.47
C THR A 64 15.62 7.88 15.41
N LEU A 65 14.81 7.20 16.23
CA LEU A 65 14.72 5.73 16.25
C LEU A 65 14.52 5.11 14.84
N LEU A 66 13.62 5.70 14.03
CA LEU A 66 13.32 5.20 12.69
C LEU A 66 14.48 5.45 11.72
N THR A 67 15.06 6.65 11.72
CA THR A 67 16.17 6.97 10.80
C THR A 67 17.44 6.20 11.17
N GLN A 68 17.71 5.97 12.45
CA GLN A 68 18.79 5.09 12.92
C GLN A 68 18.58 3.65 12.45
N ALA A 69 17.36 3.11 12.58
CA ALA A 69 17.04 1.75 12.15
C ALA A 69 17.14 1.58 10.62
N LEU A 70 16.71 2.58 9.85
CA LEU A 70 16.80 2.57 8.39
C LEU A 70 18.27 2.66 7.92
N HIS A 71 19.04 3.62 8.44
CA HIS A 71 20.47 3.75 8.15
C HIS A 71 21.24 2.45 8.46
N ALA A 72 20.96 1.81 9.60
CA ALA A 72 21.66 0.59 10.03
C ALA A 72 21.36 -0.66 9.18
N ASN A 73 20.21 -0.73 8.50
CA ASN A 73 19.77 -1.91 7.74
C ASN A 73 19.69 -1.69 6.22
N SER A 74 19.64 -0.44 5.77
CA SER A 74 19.31 -0.07 4.39
C SER A 74 19.79 1.36 4.07
N GLY A 75 21.06 1.66 4.38
CA GLY A 75 21.67 2.96 4.07
C GLY A 75 21.54 3.35 2.59
N GLN A 76 21.60 4.65 2.31
CA GLN A 76 21.24 5.24 1.01
C GLN A 76 21.91 4.52 -0.17
N GLU A 77 23.23 4.33 -0.10
CA GLU A 77 24.05 3.67 -1.13
C GLU A 77 23.52 2.28 -1.51
N VAL A 78 23.09 1.47 -0.53
CA VAL A 78 22.56 0.10 -0.76
C VAL A 78 21.24 0.14 -1.54
N LEU A 79 20.39 1.13 -1.27
CA LEU A 79 19.13 1.31 -2.00
C LEU A 79 19.37 1.78 -3.44
N GLU A 80 20.38 2.62 -3.67
CA GLU A 80 20.77 3.10 -5.00
C GLU A 80 21.44 2.01 -5.83
N ASP A 81 22.32 1.21 -5.21
CA ASP A 81 22.94 0.03 -5.82
C ASP A 81 21.88 -0.98 -6.30
N HIS A 82 20.90 -1.31 -5.45
CA HIS A 82 19.81 -2.20 -5.85
C HIS A 82 18.94 -1.62 -6.99
N LEU A 83 18.79 -0.30 -7.07
CA LEU A 83 18.12 0.36 -8.20
C LEU A 83 18.97 0.35 -9.47
N ALA A 84 20.29 0.50 -9.37
CA ALA A 84 21.23 0.51 -10.48
C ALA A 84 21.45 -0.88 -11.08
N GLN A 85 21.47 -1.92 -10.24
CA GLN A 85 21.62 -3.33 -10.63
C GLN A 85 20.40 -3.92 -11.35
N SER A 86 19.25 -3.25 -11.33
CA SER A 86 18.00 -3.75 -11.91
C SER A 86 17.53 -2.86 -13.06
N THR A 87 17.56 -3.32 -14.31
CA THR A 87 17.07 -2.47 -15.41
C THR A 87 15.53 -2.43 -15.48
N PRO A 88 14.91 -1.25 -15.72
CA PRO A 88 13.45 -1.15 -15.80
C PRO A 88 12.86 -2.01 -16.93
N GLY A 89 12.10 -3.04 -16.56
CA GLY A 89 11.39 -3.91 -17.50
C GLY A 89 12.19 -5.07 -18.08
N GLU A 90 13.35 -5.41 -17.51
CA GLU A 90 14.19 -6.55 -17.95
C GLU A 90 13.44 -7.89 -17.99
N GLU A 91 12.41 -8.03 -17.16
CA GLU A 91 11.59 -9.23 -17.02
C GLU A 91 10.48 -9.35 -18.09
N ALA A 92 10.66 -8.72 -19.27
CA ALA A 92 9.72 -8.65 -20.39
C ALA A 92 9.61 -9.94 -21.23
N VAL A 93 9.35 -11.07 -20.56
CA VAL A 93 8.60 -12.26 -21.01
C VAL A 93 8.90 -12.81 -22.41
N ILE A 94 9.57 -13.96 -22.41
CA ILE A 94 9.50 -14.95 -23.49
C ILE A 94 8.08 -15.54 -23.53
N TYR A 95 7.31 -15.21 -24.56
CA TYR A 95 5.99 -15.82 -24.80
C TYR A 95 6.11 -17.12 -25.58
N ASN A 96 6.29 -18.24 -24.88
CA ASN A 96 6.04 -19.55 -25.48
C ASN A 96 4.55 -19.69 -25.78
N GLN A 97 4.21 -20.20 -26.98
CA GLN A 97 2.82 -20.51 -27.31
C GLN A 97 2.35 -21.69 -26.47
N ILE A 98 1.20 -21.55 -25.81
CA ILE A 98 0.60 -22.65 -25.07
C ILE A 98 -0.12 -23.59 -26.07
N PRO A 99 0.28 -24.89 -26.14
CA PRO A 99 -0.45 -25.89 -26.89
C PRO A 99 -1.84 -26.09 -26.29
N ASP A 100 -2.78 -26.59 -27.07
CA ASP A 100 -4.19 -26.68 -26.67
C ASP A 100 -4.48 -27.85 -25.71
N GLY A 101 -3.91 -27.77 -24.50
CA GLY A 101 -3.91 -28.85 -23.51
C GLY A 101 -5.26 -29.15 -22.84
N ASN A 102 -6.32 -28.43 -23.19
CA ASN A 102 -7.68 -28.62 -22.66
C ASN A 102 -8.74 -28.72 -23.77
N GLY A 103 -8.35 -29.12 -24.99
CA GLY A 103 -9.27 -29.26 -26.13
C GLY A 103 -10.06 -27.98 -26.45
N GLY A 104 -9.43 -26.82 -26.25
CA GLY A 104 -9.99 -25.51 -26.49
C GLY A 104 -10.91 -24.96 -25.41
N GLN A 105 -11.31 -25.75 -24.41
CA GLN A 105 -12.27 -25.35 -23.39
C GLN A 105 -11.72 -24.27 -22.45
N GLU A 106 -12.49 -23.21 -22.27
CA GLU A 106 -12.19 -22.10 -21.37
C GLU A 106 -12.21 -22.54 -19.90
N LEU A 107 -11.30 -22.02 -19.07
CA LEU A 107 -11.28 -22.33 -17.63
C LEU A 107 -12.33 -21.49 -16.88
N PRO A 108 -12.80 -21.93 -15.70
CA PRO A 108 -13.67 -21.13 -14.84
C PRO A 108 -13.11 -19.74 -14.54
N ALA A 109 -13.99 -18.74 -14.42
CA ALA A 109 -13.63 -17.36 -14.09
C ALA A 109 -12.87 -17.28 -12.76
N ASN A 110 -11.80 -16.47 -12.71
CA ASN A 110 -10.95 -16.35 -11.53
C ASN A 110 -10.69 -14.88 -11.16
N PRO A 111 -11.00 -14.45 -9.91
CA PRO A 111 -10.96 -13.06 -9.50
C PRO A 111 -9.54 -12.49 -9.40
N LEU A 112 -8.48 -13.32 -9.32
CA LEU A 112 -7.09 -12.87 -9.39
C LEU A 112 -6.78 -12.18 -10.75
N PHE A 113 -7.46 -12.62 -11.81
CA PHE A 113 -7.40 -11.97 -13.12
C PHE A 113 -8.51 -10.92 -13.30
N GLY A 114 -9.17 -10.53 -12.20
CA GLY A 114 -10.29 -9.59 -12.11
C GLY A 114 -11.40 -9.90 -13.10
N GLU A 115 -11.72 -11.19 -13.22
CA GLU A 115 -12.90 -11.71 -13.88
C GLU A 115 -14.01 -11.82 -12.82
N LEU A 116 -15.24 -11.45 -13.15
CA LEU A 116 -16.36 -11.56 -12.23
C LEU A 116 -16.72 -13.04 -12.05
N VAL A 117 -16.55 -13.55 -10.84
CA VAL A 117 -17.18 -14.82 -10.44
C VAL A 117 -18.65 -14.53 -10.24
N ALA A 118 -19.52 -15.21 -10.99
CA ALA A 118 -20.96 -15.15 -10.82
C ALA A 118 -21.39 -15.91 -9.56
N GLY A 119 -21.06 -15.36 -8.39
CA GLY A 119 -21.67 -15.75 -7.13
C GLY A 119 -23.11 -15.26 -7.08
N THR A 120 -24.02 -16.07 -6.54
CA THR A 120 -25.38 -15.63 -6.22
C THR A 120 -25.33 -14.40 -5.31
N PRO A 121 -26.09 -13.33 -5.60
CA PRO A 121 -26.05 -12.11 -4.80
C PRO A 121 -26.48 -12.43 -3.36
N ILE A 122 -25.61 -12.11 -2.40
CA ILE A 122 -25.95 -12.14 -0.99
C ILE A 122 -26.94 -11.00 -0.75
N ILE A 123 -28.22 -11.33 -0.67
CA ILE A 123 -29.26 -10.38 -0.24
C ILE A 123 -28.98 -10.07 1.23
N ALA A 124 -28.46 -8.87 1.51
CA ALA A 124 -28.32 -8.40 2.87
C ALA A 124 -29.72 -8.31 3.52
N PRO A 125 -29.90 -8.79 4.75
CA PRO A 125 -31.18 -8.64 5.44
C PRO A 125 -31.47 -7.14 5.64
N THR A 126 -32.68 -6.74 5.28
CA THR A 126 -33.14 -5.34 5.37
C THR A 126 -32.98 -4.83 6.80
N PRO A 127 -32.31 -3.69 7.04
CA PRO A 127 -32.21 -3.13 8.38
C PRO A 127 -33.62 -2.76 8.86
N VAL A 128 -34.03 -3.31 10.00
CA VAL A 128 -35.32 -2.99 10.62
C VAL A 128 -35.20 -1.60 11.21
N SER A 129 -35.78 -0.60 10.55
CA SER A 129 -35.86 0.76 11.10
C SER A 129 -36.70 0.73 12.38
N MET A 130 -36.06 0.81 13.54
CA MET A 130 -36.75 1.10 14.79
C MET A 130 -37.25 2.56 14.73
N ALA A 131 -38.54 2.72 14.41
CA ALA A 131 -39.21 4.00 14.45
C ALA A 131 -39.34 4.47 15.91
N VAL A 132 -38.50 5.42 16.31
CA VAL A 132 -38.72 6.20 17.54
C VAL A 132 -39.64 7.37 17.19
N ALA A 133 -40.91 7.27 17.61
CA ALA A 133 -41.85 8.38 17.57
C ALA A 133 -41.70 9.27 18.82
N PRO A 134 -42.04 10.58 18.77
CA PRO A 134 -41.71 11.53 19.83
C PRO A 134 -42.92 11.99 20.69
N GLU A 135 -42.70 12.11 22.01
CA GLU A 135 -43.46 12.90 23.01
C GLU A 135 -42.42 13.32 24.08
N LYS A 136 -42.06 14.58 24.38
CA LYS A 136 -42.64 15.93 24.37
C LYS A 136 -43.45 16.32 25.62
N ASP A 137 -42.84 17.20 26.44
CA ASP A 137 -43.41 18.10 27.48
C ASP A 137 -44.09 17.42 28.72
N THR A 138 -44.15 17.93 29.97
CA THR A 138 -43.97 19.23 30.68
C THR A 138 -43.72 18.95 32.21
N VAL A 139 -43.27 19.83 33.14
CA VAL A 139 -42.45 21.08 33.14
C VAL A 139 -42.07 21.49 34.61
N LEU A 140 -40.94 22.21 34.84
CA LEU A 140 -40.49 22.90 36.10
C LEU A 140 -40.18 22.03 37.36
N VAL A 141 -39.29 22.37 38.32
CA VAL A 141 -39.00 23.58 39.14
C VAL A 141 -37.49 23.53 39.53
N ALA A 142 -36.57 24.49 39.33
CA ALA A 142 -36.38 25.90 39.78
C ALA A 142 -35.58 26.10 41.10
N ALA A 143 -34.81 27.22 41.19
CA ALA A 143 -33.80 27.67 42.20
C ALA A 143 -32.41 26.98 42.10
N ARG A 144 -31.24 27.67 41.96
CA ARG A 144 -30.57 28.76 42.76
C ARG A 144 -30.16 28.26 44.16
N GLU A 145 -28.95 28.45 44.69
CA GLU A 145 -27.96 29.56 44.68
C GLU A 145 -26.50 29.01 44.89
N THR A 146 -25.44 29.52 44.24
CA THR A 146 -24.34 30.41 44.73
C THR A 146 -23.56 30.02 46.00
N GLU A 147 -22.21 30.00 45.87
CA GLU A 147 -21.09 30.26 46.85
C GLU A 147 -19.93 29.28 46.54
N THR A 148 -18.79 29.67 45.94
CA THR A 148 -17.62 30.46 46.41
C THR A 148 -16.62 29.74 47.32
N LEU A 149 -15.37 29.65 46.83
CA LEU A 149 -14.07 29.62 47.54
C LEU A 149 -13.82 28.53 48.61
N ASP A 150 -12.83 27.69 48.34
CA ASP A 150 -11.47 27.82 48.91
C ASP A 150 -10.41 27.40 47.86
#